data_AF-A0A5J5I8T6-F1
#
_entry.id   AF-A0A5J5I8T6-F1
#
_cell.length_a   1.000
_cell.length_b   1.000
_cell.length_c   1.000
_cell.angle_alpha   90.00
_cell.angle_beta   90.00
_cell.angle_gamma   90.00
#
_symmetry.space_group_name_H-M   'P 1'
#
loop_
_entity.id
_entity.type
_entity.pdbx_description
1 polymer ?
#
loop_
_entity_poly.entity_id
_entity_poly.type
_entity_poly.pdbx_seq_one_letter_code
_entity_poly.pdbx_strand_id
1 'polypeptide(L)'
;MTGFAIFLGIILILLTPLILIGALLVLLRRKFRATQHEDRAKRIAIVLAGIAVIASPYLTFKAYELHFVLARVPSPLHVAWIEYRLEDSFGGIGMPGDNETGFVVYRLTEGTAEWARSKGSRLGEALPGGRTSWHATPVDETGSRNRWHHYDSEAERHRHPVTIREYLDTYGFSIPVETGRDDEANRAIREAGSFYSYGRGGSVTIVDPARGKVYFAYAG
;
A
#
# COMPACT_ATOMS: atom_id res chain seq x y z
N MET A 1 31.54 -10.81 19.00
CA MET A 1 32.21 -9.68 18.32
C MET A 1 31.62 -9.35 16.95
N THR A 2 31.03 -10.31 16.22
CA THR A 2 30.42 -10.08 14.89
C THR A 2 29.15 -9.22 14.91
N GLY A 3 28.26 -9.39 15.90
CA GLY A 3 27.00 -8.61 15.99
C GLY A 3 27.21 -7.10 16.22
N PHE A 4 28.24 -6.71 16.99
CA PHE A 4 28.54 -5.31 17.26
C PHE A 4 29.06 -4.56 16.02
N ALA A 5 29.90 -5.21 15.20
CA ALA A 5 30.40 -4.64 13.96
C ALA A 5 29.29 -4.44 12.92
N ILE A 6 28.33 -5.37 12.84
CA ILE A 6 27.15 -5.26 11.96
C ILE A 6 26.26 -4.11 12.43
N PHE A 7 25.99 -4.01 13.72
CA PHE A 7 25.18 -2.93 14.29
C PHE A 7 25.80 -1.54 14.05
N LEU A 8 27.11 -1.40 14.24
CA LEU A 8 27.83 -0.15 13.96
C LEU A 8 27.80 0.20 12.46
N GLY A 9 27.92 -0.80 11.59
CA GLY A 9 27.81 -0.62 10.15
C GLY A 9 26.45 -0.09 9.72
N ILE A 10 25.36 -0.61 10.30
CA ILE A 10 23.99 -0.14 10.05
C ILE A 10 23.83 1.32 10.50
N ILE A 11 24.30 1.67 11.70
CA ILE A 11 24.24 3.06 12.18
C ILE A 11 24.98 3.99 11.23
N LEU A 12 26.18 3.61 10.77
CA LEU A 12 26.97 4.43 9.85
C LEU A 12 26.24 4.68 8.53
N ILE A 13 25.60 3.64 7.98
CA ILE A 13 24.79 3.72 6.76
C ILE A 13 23.60 4.66 6.97
N LEU A 14 22.89 4.56 8.10
CA LEU A 14 21.75 5.42 8.43
C LEU A 14 22.14 6.88 8.65
N LEU A 15 23.34 7.16 9.18
CA LEU A 15 23.84 8.52 9.40
C LEU A 15 24.42 9.16 8.13
N THR A 16 24.87 8.37 7.17
CA THR A 16 25.46 8.85 5.91
C THR A 16 24.59 9.92 5.19
N PRO A 17 23.28 9.73 4.96
CA PRO A 17 22.44 10.75 4.33
C PRO A 17 22.34 12.04 5.14
N LEU A 18 22.28 11.95 6.47
CA LEU A 18 22.24 13.12 7.36
C LEU A 18 23.55 13.93 7.27
N ILE A 19 24.70 13.23 7.24
CA ILE A 19 26.02 13.85 7.09
C ILE A 19 26.13 14.54 5.73
N LEU A 20 25.68 13.91 4.64
CA LEU A 20 25.70 14.47 3.29
C LEU A 20 24.82 15.73 3.18
N ILE A 21 23.60 15.69 3.72
CA ILE A 21 22.70 16.85 3.78
C ILE A 21 23.35 17.98 4.59
N GLY A 22 23.92 17.67 5.76
CA GLY A 22 24.61 18.64 6.60
C GLY A 22 25.80 19.29 5.89
N ALA A 23 26.64 18.49 5.23
CA ALA A 23 27.78 18.98 4.46
C ALA A 23 27.34 19.92 3.33
N LEU A 24 26.28 19.56 2.60
CA LEU A 24 25.72 20.36 1.51
C LEU A 24 25.17 21.70 2.02
N LEU A 25 24.45 21.69 3.15
CA LEU A 25 23.96 22.92 3.79
C LEU A 25 25.10 23.83 4.27
N VAL A 26 26.19 23.25 4.80
CA VAL A 26 27.38 24.02 5.18
C VAL A 26 28.04 24.66 3.95
N LEU A 27 28.15 23.93 2.84
CA LEU A 27 28.67 24.47 1.57
C LEU A 27 27.80 25.61 1.04
N LEU A 28 26.47 25.45 1.05
CA LEU A 28 25.52 26.48 0.63
C LEU A 28 25.61 27.71 1.54
N ARG A 29 25.71 27.53 2.86
CA ARG A 29 25.90 28.64 3.82
C ARG A 29 27.21 29.38 3.58
N ARG A 30 28.31 28.66 3.30
CA ARG A 30 29.61 29.27 2.95
C ARG A 30 29.49 30.10 1.67
N LYS A 31 28.86 29.56 0.62
CA LYS A 31 28.61 30.30 -0.63
C LYS A 31 27.73 31.53 -0.40
N PHE A 32 26.68 31.42 0.40
CA PHE A 32 25.80 32.55 0.72
C PHE A 32 26.57 33.70 1.38
N ARG A 33 27.42 33.39 2.37
CA ARG A 33 28.28 34.38 3.06
C ARG A 33 29.33 35.01 2.15
N ALA A 34 29.87 34.24 1.21
CA ALA A 34 30.87 34.72 0.24
C ALA A 34 30.26 35.55 -0.90
N THR A 35 28.93 35.51 -1.09
CA THR A 35 28.25 36.24 -2.17
C THR A 35 28.04 37.70 -1.77
N GLN A 36 28.54 38.63 -2.59
CA GLN A 36 28.37 40.08 -2.40
C GLN A 36 26.88 40.47 -2.31
N HIS A 37 26.58 41.55 -1.57
CA HIS A 37 25.21 41.94 -1.24
C HIS A 37 24.36 42.35 -2.44
N GLU A 38 25.00 42.78 -3.54
CA GLU A 38 24.32 43.26 -4.75
C GLU A 38 23.85 42.13 -5.67
N ASP A 39 24.40 40.92 -5.51
CA ASP A 39 24.13 39.77 -6.38
C ASP A 39 22.90 38.97 -5.89
N ARG A 40 21.74 39.65 -5.86
CA ARG A 40 20.47 39.12 -5.33
C ARG A 40 20.06 37.80 -5.97
N ALA A 41 20.27 37.64 -7.27
CA ALA A 41 19.92 36.42 -8.01
C ALA A 41 20.67 35.20 -7.48
N LYS A 42 21.99 35.32 -7.23
CA LYS A 42 22.80 34.22 -6.67
C LYS A 42 22.37 33.85 -5.25
N ARG A 43 22.03 34.84 -4.43
CA ARG A 43 21.52 34.60 -3.06
C ARG A 43 20.18 33.86 -3.08
N ILE A 44 19.25 34.25 -3.95
CA ILE A 44 17.98 33.56 -4.15
C ILE A 44 18.22 32.10 -4.58
N ALA A 45 19.10 31.87 -5.57
CA ALA A 45 19.42 30.54 -6.04
C ALA A 45 20.00 29.63 -4.93
N ILE A 46 20.88 30.17 -4.07
CA ILE A 46 21.44 29.42 -2.94
C ILE A 46 20.37 29.07 -1.91
N VAL A 47 19.45 29.99 -1.62
CA VAL A 47 18.33 29.73 -0.70
C VAL A 47 17.40 28.66 -1.28
N LEU A 48 17.03 28.76 -2.56
CA LEU A 48 16.22 27.74 -3.24
C LEU A 48 16.89 26.37 -3.24
N ALA A 49 18.21 26.31 -3.47
CA ALA A 49 18.98 25.07 -3.37
C ALA A 49 18.95 24.51 -1.93
N GLY A 50 19.06 25.36 -0.91
CA GLY A 50 18.94 24.94 0.49
C GLY A 50 17.55 24.35 0.80
N ILE A 51 16.48 25.00 0.33
CA ILE A 51 15.11 24.50 0.46
C ILE A 51 14.96 23.16 -0.26
N ALA A 52 15.47 23.02 -1.48
CA ALA A 52 15.41 21.78 -2.24
C ALA A 52 16.10 20.61 -1.52
N VAL A 53 17.28 20.85 -0.92
CA VAL A 53 18.03 19.83 -0.15
C VAL A 53 17.27 19.39 1.10
N ILE A 54 16.57 20.31 1.76
CA ILE A 54 15.76 19.99 2.95
C ILE A 54 14.47 19.26 2.56
N ALA A 55 13.84 19.65 1.44
CA ALA A 55 12.59 19.06 0.99
C ALA A 55 12.77 17.70 0.30
N SER A 56 13.93 17.44 -0.33
CA SER A 56 14.14 16.24 -1.14
C SER A 56 13.95 14.91 -0.41
N PRO A 57 14.38 14.72 0.87
CA PRO A 57 14.15 13.46 1.56
C PRO A 57 12.66 13.19 1.78
N TYR A 58 11.90 14.22 2.16
CA TYR A 58 10.45 14.12 2.33
C TYR A 58 9.75 13.78 1.01
N LEU A 59 10.09 14.48 -0.08
CA LEU A 59 9.53 14.21 -1.39
C LEU A 59 9.88 12.81 -1.91
N THR A 60 11.11 12.37 -1.68
CA THR A 60 11.57 11.02 -2.05
C THR A 60 10.81 9.95 -1.26
N PHE A 61 10.65 10.17 0.06
CA PHE A 61 9.87 9.28 0.91
C PHE A 61 8.41 9.19 0.44
N LYS A 62 7.78 10.33 0.12
CA LYS A 62 6.39 10.35 -0.38
C LYS A 62 6.25 9.74 -1.77
N ALA A 63 7.22 9.93 -2.66
CA ALA A 63 7.24 9.27 -3.96
C ALA A 63 7.38 7.74 -3.82
N TYR A 64 8.24 7.29 -2.90
CA TYR A 64 8.42 5.87 -2.59
C TYR A 64 7.15 5.26 -1.99
N GLU A 65 6.54 5.93 -1.02
CA GLU A 65 5.28 5.51 -0.40
C GLU A 65 4.17 5.35 -1.45
N LEU A 66 3.99 6.35 -2.33
CA LEU A 66 3.01 6.28 -3.41
C LEU A 66 3.30 5.12 -4.37
N HIS A 67 4.56 4.95 -4.80
CA HIS A 67 4.94 3.85 -5.67
C HIS A 67 4.65 2.49 -5.03
N PHE A 68 4.98 2.32 -3.75
CA PHE A 68 4.73 1.08 -3.01
C PHE A 68 3.24 0.75 -2.90
N VAL A 69 2.40 1.76 -2.61
CA VAL A 69 0.95 1.60 -2.53
C VAL A 69 0.37 1.24 -3.91
N LEU A 70 0.79 1.92 -4.98
CA LEU A 70 0.32 1.63 -6.34
C LEU A 70 0.78 0.26 -6.87
N ALA A 71 1.96 -0.21 -6.45
CA ALA A 71 2.49 -1.52 -6.86
C ALA A 71 1.65 -2.72 -6.36
N ARG A 72 0.70 -2.50 -5.45
CA ARG A 72 -0.25 -3.52 -4.97
C ARG A 72 -1.32 -3.85 -6.03
N VAL A 73 -1.55 -2.96 -6.99
CA VAL A 73 -2.49 -3.20 -8.09
C VAL A 73 -1.79 -4.05 -9.16
N PRO A 74 -2.37 -5.20 -9.56
CA PRO A 74 -1.72 -6.11 -10.49
C PRO A 74 -1.69 -5.52 -11.91
N SER A 75 -0.51 -5.54 -12.54
CA SER A 75 -0.39 -5.27 -13.99
C SER A 75 -1.28 -6.23 -14.80
N PRO A 76 -1.93 -5.79 -15.88
CA PRO A 76 -1.82 -4.50 -16.56
C PRO A 76 -2.83 -3.45 -16.09
N LEU A 77 -3.42 -3.62 -14.90
CA LEU A 77 -4.36 -2.63 -14.37
C LEU A 77 -3.62 -1.36 -13.95
N HIS A 78 -4.22 -0.21 -14.24
CA HIS A 78 -3.65 1.10 -13.92
C HIS A 78 -4.62 1.87 -13.05
N VAL A 79 -4.09 2.47 -11.99
CA VAL A 79 -4.86 3.26 -11.04
C VAL A 79 -5.01 4.68 -11.55
N ALA A 80 -6.23 5.21 -11.53
CA ALA A 80 -6.51 6.62 -11.77
C ALA A 80 -6.27 7.44 -10.49
N TRP A 81 -6.80 6.98 -9.34
CA TRP A 81 -6.50 7.51 -8.01
C TRP A 81 -6.87 6.50 -6.91
N ILE A 82 -6.37 6.76 -5.70
CA ILE A 82 -6.74 6.01 -4.49
C ILE A 82 -8.02 6.65 -3.94
N GLU A 83 -9.12 5.91 -3.92
CA GLU A 83 -10.42 6.41 -3.42
C GLU A 83 -10.50 6.40 -1.91
N TYR A 84 -9.88 5.41 -1.30
CA TYR A 84 -9.88 5.21 0.13
C TYR A 84 -8.61 4.48 0.55
N ARG A 85 -8.03 4.90 1.68
CA ARG A 85 -6.87 4.27 2.28
C ARG A 85 -6.96 4.45 3.78
N LEU A 86 -7.08 3.34 4.48
CA LEU A 86 -6.98 3.27 5.94
C LEU A 86 -5.99 2.17 6.26
N GLU A 87 -4.88 2.53 6.90
CA GLU A 87 -3.84 1.59 7.33
C GLU A 87 -3.42 1.99 8.74
N ASP A 88 -3.27 1.00 9.61
CA ASP A 88 -2.84 1.21 10.98
C ASP A 88 -1.81 0.15 11.39
N SER A 89 -0.96 0.52 12.36
CA SER A 89 0.10 -0.33 12.90
C SER A 89 -0.06 -0.46 14.41
N PHE A 90 -0.08 -1.69 14.87
CA PHE A 90 -0.31 -2.06 16.26
C PHE A 90 0.97 -2.67 16.87
N GLY A 91 1.44 -2.08 17.96
CA GLY A 91 2.49 -2.66 18.81
C GLY A 91 3.91 -2.11 18.63
N GLY A 92 4.13 -1.07 17.81
CA GLY A 92 5.46 -0.48 17.62
C GLY A 92 5.50 0.90 16.98
N ILE A 93 6.64 1.24 16.37
CA ILE A 93 6.88 2.51 15.64
C ILE A 93 6.71 2.33 14.11
N GLY A 94 6.03 1.26 13.66
CA GLY A 94 5.91 0.89 12.25
C GLY A 94 7.18 0.17 11.75
N MET A 95 7.77 -0.69 12.60
CA MET A 95 8.95 -1.47 12.25
C MET A 95 8.55 -2.80 11.60
N PRO A 96 9.45 -3.41 10.79
CA PRO A 96 9.19 -4.73 10.22
C PRO A 96 8.88 -5.75 11.31
N GLY A 97 7.68 -6.34 11.27
CA GLY A 97 7.18 -7.31 12.25
C GLY A 97 6.14 -6.77 13.24
N ASP A 98 5.81 -5.48 13.19
CA ASP A 98 4.61 -4.95 13.85
C ASP A 98 3.35 -5.52 13.17
N ASN A 99 2.25 -5.66 13.93
CA ASN A 99 0.99 -6.11 13.35
C ASN A 99 0.37 -4.93 12.58
N GLU A 100 0.11 -5.10 11.31
CA GLU A 100 -0.44 -4.08 10.44
C GLU A 100 -1.76 -4.56 9.84
N THR A 101 -2.73 -3.66 9.84
CA THR A 101 -4.02 -3.89 9.19
C THR A 101 -4.29 -2.74 8.26
N GLY A 102 -4.69 -3.04 7.03
CA GLY A 102 -4.94 -2.02 6.04
C GLY A 102 -5.97 -2.39 5.01
N PHE A 103 -6.72 -1.37 4.59
CA PHE A 103 -7.72 -1.44 3.55
C PHE A 103 -7.56 -0.26 2.59
N VAL A 104 -7.36 -0.60 1.31
CA VAL A 104 -7.15 0.38 0.24
C VAL A 104 -8.09 0.08 -0.92
N VAL A 105 -8.74 1.12 -1.42
CA VAL A 105 -9.63 1.08 -2.58
C VAL A 105 -9.03 1.92 -3.69
N TYR A 106 -8.73 1.29 -4.82
CA TYR A 106 -8.20 1.92 -6.01
C TYR A 106 -9.29 2.08 -7.04
N ARG A 107 -9.38 3.27 -7.65
CA ARG A 107 -10.12 3.47 -8.89
C ARG A 107 -9.21 3.14 -10.07
N LEU A 108 -9.66 2.29 -10.98
CA LEU A 108 -8.96 2.03 -12.23
C LEU A 108 -9.17 3.17 -13.23
N THR A 109 -8.21 3.36 -14.13
CA THR A 109 -8.42 4.17 -15.33
C THR A 109 -9.50 3.52 -16.20
N GLU A 110 -10.29 4.33 -16.91
CA GLU A 110 -11.40 3.79 -17.73
C GLU A 110 -10.88 2.73 -18.72
N GLY A 111 -9.74 2.98 -19.37
CA GLY A 111 -9.17 2.02 -20.32
C GLY A 111 -8.79 0.67 -19.69
N THR A 112 -8.31 0.64 -18.44
CA THR A 112 -7.98 -0.64 -17.78
C THR A 112 -9.19 -1.30 -17.14
N ALA A 113 -10.20 -0.51 -16.72
CA ALA A 113 -11.50 -1.03 -16.32
C ALA A 113 -12.22 -1.70 -17.49
N GLU A 114 -12.27 -1.05 -18.66
CA GLU A 114 -12.81 -1.60 -19.90
C GLU A 114 -12.06 -2.86 -20.34
N TRP A 115 -10.73 -2.82 -20.29
CA TRP A 115 -9.91 -4.00 -20.56
C TRP A 115 -10.30 -5.15 -19.62
N ALA A 116 -10.42 -4.91 -18.30
CA ALA A 116 -10.79 -5.94 -17.34
C ALA A 116 -12.19 -6.50 -17.62
N ARG A 117 -13.18 -5.62 -17.90
CA ARG A 117 -14.54 -6.01 -18.29
C ARG A 117 -14.54 -6.87 -19.55
N SER A 118 -13.72 -6.53 -20.55
CA SER A 118 -13.61 -7.27 -21.81
C SER A 118 -13.08 -8.71 -21.63
N LYS A 119 -12.34 -8.99 -20.55
CA LYS A 119 -11.87 -10.35 -20.25
C LYS A 119 -12.95 -11.25 -19.67
N GLY A 120 -13.96 -10.67 -19.00
CA GLY A 120 -15.05 -11.41 -18.37
C GLY A 120 -14.52 -12.54 -17.47
N SER A 121 -15.04 -13.75 -17.68
CA SER A 121 -14.65 -14.96 -16.92
C SER A 121 -13.18 -15.36 -17.06
N ARG A 122 -12.46 -14.82 -18.06
CA ARG A 122 -11.04 -15.09 -18.31
C ARG A 122 -10.11 -14.07 -17.66
N LEU A 123 -10.62 -13.11 -16.89
CA LEU A 123 -9.77 -12.08 -16.26
C LEU A 123 -8.67 -12.69 -15.39
N GLY A 124 -8.99 -13.71 -14.58
CA GLY A 124 -7.98 -14.40 -13.77
C GLY A 124 -6.84 -15.04 -14.59
N GLU A 125 -7.07 -15.44 -15.84
CA GLU A 125 -6.01 -15.92 -16.76
C GLU A 125 -5.10 -14.79 -17.23
N ALA A 126 -5.66 -13.58 -17.37
CA ALA A 126 -4.96 -12.41 -17.91
C ALA A 126 -4.18 -11.63 -16.84
N LEU A 127 -4.42 -11.91 -15.55
CA LEU A 127 -3.71 -11.31 -14.43
C LEU A 127 -2.43 -12.09 -14.07
N PRO A 128 -1.46 -11.47 -13.39
CA PRO A 128 -0.19 -12.11 -13.03
C PRO A 128 -0.42 -13.31 -12.13
N GLY A 129 0.23 -14.43 -12.43
CA GLY A 129 0.02 -15.71 -11.75
C GLY A 129 -1.12 -16.57 -12.34
N GLY A 130 -1.95 -16.01 -13.21
CA GLY A 130 -2.99 -16.75 -13.94
C GLY A 130 -4.03 -17.43 -13.04
N ARG A 131 -4.69 -18.48 -13.55
CA ARG A 131 -5.79 -19.21 -12.88
C ARG A 131 -5.39 -19.84 -11.54
N THR A 132 -4.11 -20.06 -11.31
CA THR A 132 -3.62 -20.67 -10.06
C THR A 132 -3.57 -19.67 -8.91
N SER A 133 -3.50 -18.37 -9.21
CA SER A 133 -3.45 -17.31 -8.21
C SER A 133 -4.78 -16.57 -8.07
N TRP A 134 -5.55 -16.49 -9.15
CA TRP A 134 -6.80 -15.75 -9.20
C TRP A 134 -8.01 -16.67 -9.22
N HIS A 135 -8.94 -16.40 -8.29
CA HIS A 135 -10.18 -17.13 -8.11
C HIS A 135 -11.35 -16.21 -8.42
N ALA A 136 -12.39 -16.74 -9.07
CA ALA A 136 -13.61 -15.98 -9.30
C ALA A 136 -14.41 -15.88 -8.00
N THR A 137 -15.05 -14.74 -7.76
CA THR A 137 -16.02 -14.59 -6.67
C THR A 137 -17.34 -15.29 -7.02
N PRO A 138 -18.18 -15.69 -6.04
CA PRO A 138 -18.06 -15.46 -4.60
C PRO A 138 -16.83 -16.12 -3.97
N VAL A 139 -16.29 -15.55 -2.89
CA VAL A 139 -15.15 -16.15 -2.19
C VAL A 139 -15.51 -17.53 -1.63
N ASP A 140 -14.54 -18.44 -1.69
CA ASP A 140 -14.68 -19.75 -1.07
C ASP A 140 -14.60 -19.62 0.46
N GLU A 141 -15.75 -19.81 1.11
CA GLU A 141 -15.92 -19.82 2.57
C GLU A 141 -15.73 -21.23 3.18
N THR A 142 -15.41 -22.23 2.34
CA THR A 142 -15.34 -23.63 2.75
C THR A 142 -13.91 -24.13 2.94
N GLY A 143 -13.73 -25.12 3.82
CA GLY A 143 -12.47 -25.83 4.02
C GLY A 143 -11.54 -25.30 5.11
N SER A 144 -10.44 -26.02 5.33
CA SER A 144 -9.45 -25.79 6.41
C SER A 144 -8.51 -24.60 6.16
N ARG A 145 -8.61 -23.96 4.99
CA ARG A 145 -7.84 -22.76 4.60
C ARG A 145 -8.72 -21.52 4.48
N ASN A 146 -9.93 -21.56 5.03
CA ASN A 146 -10.80 -20.40 5.05
C ASN A 146 -10.08 -19.24 5.77
N ARG A 147 -9.82 -18.16 5.03
CA ARG A 147 -9.24 -16.91 5.56
C ARG A 147 -10.31 -15.90 5.98
N TRP A 148 -11.56 -16.29 5.83
CA TRP A 148 -12.75 -15.57 6.24
C TRP A 148 -13.35 -16.28 7.46
N HIS A 149 -14.23 -15.63 8.21
CA HIS A 149 -14.91 -16.24 9.36
C HIS A 149 -13.95 -16.82 10.42
N HIS A 150 -12.86 -16.11 10.74
CA HIS A 150 -11.78 -16.64 11.58
C HIS A 150 -12.26 -17.06 12.98
N TYR A 151 -13.22 -16.33 13.54
CA TYR A 151 -13.76 -16.55 14.88
C TYR A 151 -15.03 -17.40 14.91
N ASP A 152 -15.58 -17.75 13.75
CA ASP A 152 -16.86 -18.44 13.68
C ASP A 152 -16.68 -19.95 13.81
N SER A 153 -17.52 -20.55 14.66
CA SER A 153 -17.74 -21.99 14.59
C SER A 153 -18.37 -22.39 13.25
N GLU A 154 -18.26 -23.67 12.87
CA GLU A 154 -18.85 -24.18 11.62
C GLU A 154 -20.37 -23.91 11.53
N ALA A 155 -21.06 -23.90 12.68
CA ALA A 155 -22.49 -23.58 12.76
C ALA A 155 -22.81 -22.07 12.61
N GLU A 156 -21.84 -21.19 12.83
CA GLU A 156 -21.97 -19.73 12.74
C GLU A 156 -21.65 -19.20 11.35
N ARG A 157 -20.75 -19.86 10.61
CA ARG A 157 -20.37 -19.49 9.22
C ARG A 157 -21.53 -19.36 8.25
N HIS A 158 -22.64 -20.05 8.50
CA HIS A 158 -23.85 -19.99 7.67
C HIS A 158 -24.88 -18.94 8.14
N ARG A 159 -24.61 -18.21 9.23
CA ARG A 159 -25.57 -17.26 9.83
C ARG A 159 -25.43 -15.83 9.32
N HIS A 160 -24.27 -15.45 8.79
CA HIS A 160 -24.06 -14.15 8.17
C HIS A 160 -23.18 -14.27 6.92
N PRO A 161 -23.34 -13.36 5.96
CA PRO A 161 -22.50 -13.34 4.78
C PRO A 161 -21.09 -12.86 5.12
N VAL A 162 -20.10 -13.35 4.39
CA VAL A 162 -18.70 -12.89 4.48
C VAL A 162 -18.56 -11.38 4.23
N THR A 163 -17.70 -10.73 5.01
CA THR A 163 -17.37 -9.31 4.88
C THR A 163 -15.86 -9.04 4.85
N ILE A 164 -15.47 -7.92 4.23
CA ILE A 164 -14.07 -7.45 4.23
C ILE A 164 -13.61 -7.10 5.64
N ARG A 165 -14.55 -6.69 6.51
CA ARG A 165 -14.26 -6.38 7.90
C ARG A 165 -13.82 -7.61 8.68
N GLU A 166 -14.47 -8.76 8.48
CA GLU A 166 -14.03 -10.03 9.09
C GLU A 166 -12.61 -10.40 8.67
N TYR A 167 -12.25 -10.15 7.40
CA TYR A 167 -10.89 -10.37 6.93
C TYR A 167 -9.88 -9.47 7.64
N LEU A 168 -10.20 -8.18 7.78
CA LEU A 168 -9.35 -7.21 8.46
C LEU A 168 -9.20 -7.51 9.96
N ASP A 169 -10.14 -8.24 10.56
CA ASP A 169 -10.14 -8.59 11.98
C ASP A 169 -9.51 -9.96 12.28
N THR A 170 -8.91 -10.65 11.29
CA THR A 170 -8.40 -12.03 11.42
C THR A 170 -7.46 -12.25 12.64
N TYR A 171 -6.80 -11.22 13.15
CA TYR A 171 -5.90 -11.30 14.31
C TYR A 171 -6.25 -10.34 15.47
N GLY A 172 -7.47 -9.80 15.50
CA GLY A 172 -7.95 -8.89 16.55
C GLY A 172 -7.40 -7.47 16.45
N PHE A 173 -6.72 -7.14 15.36
CA PHE A 173 -6.19 -5.81 15.03
C PHE A 173 -7.10 -5.10 14.04
N SER A 174 -8.34 -4.84 14.44
CA SER A 174 -9.31 -4.21 13.55
C SER A 174 -9.06 -2.70 13.37
N ILE A 175 -9.35 -2.23 12.16
CA ILE A 175 -9.39 -0.81 11.81
C ILE A 175 -10.84 -0.37 11.55
N PRO A 176 -11.25 0.82 11.99
CA PRO A 176 -12.62 1.30 11.81
C PRO A 176 -12.82 1.82 10.38
N VAL A 177 -13.12 0.91 9.44
CA VAL A 177 -13.53 1.30 8.09
C VAL A 177 -14.81 2.14 8.17
N GLU A 178 -14.77 3.32 7.54
CA GLU A 178 -15.92 4.23 7.50
C GLU A 178 -17.16 3.50 6.95
N THR A 179 -18.30 3.66 7.61
CA THR A 179 -19.55 3.02 7.21
C THR A 179 -19.88 3.27 5.74
N GLY A 180 -20.12 2.20 4.98
CA GLY A 180 -20.47 2.24 3.57
C GLY A 180 -19.27 2.25 2.61
N ARG A 181 -18.04 2.43 3.11
CA ARG A 181 -16.82 2.28 2.28
C ARG A 181 -16.50 0.81 1.96
N ASP A 182 -16.99 -0.10 2.78
CA ASP A 182 -16.83 -1.54 2.63
C ASP A 182 -17.96 -2.21 1.84
N ASP A 183 -19.12 -1.57 1.66
CA ASP A 183 -20.28 -2.16 0.98
C ASP A 183 -19.98 -2.67 -0.42
N GLU A 184 -19.19 -1.92 -1.19
CA GLU A 184 -18.81 -2.34 -2.53
C GLU A 184 -17.78 -3.47 -2.51
N ALA A 185 -16.82 -3.44 -1.57
CA ALA A 185 -15.91 -4.56 -1.38
C ALA A 185 -16.71 -5.81 -1.00
N ASN A 186 -17.58 -5.70 0.01
CA ASN A 186 -18.50 -6.75 0.44
C ASN A 186 -19.34 -7.30 -0.72
N ARG A 187 -19.82 -6.46 -1.64
CA ARG A 187 -20.48 -6.94 -2.86
C ARG A 187 -19.52 -7.67 -3.79
N ALA A 188 -18.33 -7.12 -4.03
CA ALA A 188 -17.33 -7.74 -4.89
C ALA A 188 -16.94 -9.15 -4.40
N ILE A 189 -16.80 -9.39 -3.09
CA ILE A 189 -16.50 -10.73 -2.53
C ILE A 189 -17.69 -11.69 -2.55
N ARG A 190 -18.95 -11.20 -2.47
CA ARG A 190 -20.16 -12.04 -2.36
C ARG A 190 -20.85 -12.31 -3.69
N GLU A 191 -20.71 -11.41 -4.66
CA GLU A 191 -21.35 -11.51 -5.97
C GLU A 191 -20.37 -12.07 -7.00
N ALA A 192 -20.88 -12.78 -8.00
CA ALA A 192 -20.08 -13.20 -9.14
C ALA A 192 -19.63 -12.01 -10.00
N GLY A 193 -18.47 -12.14 -10.65
CA GLY A 193 -17.95 -11.17 -11.62
C GLY A 193 -16.69 -10.44 -11.19
N SER A 194 -16.26 -10.61 -9.93
CA SER A 194 -14.95 -10.16 -9.46
C SER A 194 -13.96 -11.32 -9.39
N PHE A 195 -12.68 -11.00 -9.22
CA PHE A 195 -11.62 -11.98 -9.05
C PHE A 195 -10.77 -11.60 -7.85
N TYR A 196 -10.40 -12.58 -7.03
CA TYR A 196 -9.56 -12.37 -5.86
C TYR A 196 -8.32 -13.25 -5.87
N SER A 197 -7.26 -12.76 -5.23
CA SER A 197 -5.99 -13.48 -5.05
C SER A 197 -5.46 -13.21 -3.65
N TYR A 198 -4.97 -14.25 -2.99
CA TYR A 198 -4.25 -14.11 -1.73
C TYR A 198 -2.77 -13.80 -1.99
N GLY A 199 -2.26 -12.78 -1.30
CA GLY A 199 -0.87 -12.37 -1.35
C GLY A 199 -0.06 -12.83 -0.14
N ARG A 200 1.19 -12.37 -0.11
CA ARG A 200 2.07 -12.52 1.05
C ARG A 200 1.56 -11.67 2.22
N GLY A 201 1.94 -12.05 3.45
CA GLY A 201 1.61 -11.27 4.66
C GLY A 201 0.12 -11.16 4.95
N GLY A 202 -0.67 -12.21 4.66
CA GLY A 202 -2.10 -12.18 4.97
C GLY A 202 -2.91 -11.18 4.14
N SER A 203 -2.46 -10.83 2.93
CA SER A 203 -3.18 -9.91 2.04
C SER A 203 -4.16 -10.62 1.10
N VAL A 204 -5.21 -9.90 0.70
CA VAL A 204 -6.14 -10.25 -0.38
C VAL A 204 -6.27 -9.05 -1.31
N THR A 205 -6.20 -9.33 -2.61
CA THR A 205 -6.49 -8.35 -3.67
C THR A 205 -7.74 -8.81 -4.40
N ILE A 206 -8.71 -7.92 -4.58
CA ILE A 206 -9.96 -8.19 -5.29
C ILE A 206 -10.07 -7.19 -6.45
N VAL A 207 -10.19 -7.69 -7.67
CA VAL A 207 -10.44 -6.89 -8.87
C VAL A 207 -11.93 -6.97 -9.18
N ASP A 208 -12.61 -5.83 -9.18
CA ASP A 208 -14.02 -5.67 -9.57
C ASP A 208 -14.10 -4.87 -10.88
N PRO A 209 -14.22 -5.56 -12.02
CA PRO A 209 -14.32 -4.91 -13.32
C PRO A 209 -15.61 -4.11 -13.50
N ALA A 210 -16.72 -4.55 -12.91
CA ALA A 210 -18.02 -3.92 -13.09
C ALA A 210 -18.02 -2.50 -12.48
N ARG A 211 -17.34 -2.35 -11.34
CA ARG A 211 -17.16 -1.05 -10.68
C ARG A 211 -15.88 -0.34 -11.09
N GLY A 212 -14.99 -1.00 -11.85
CA GLY A 212 -13.69 -0.44 -12.23
C GLY A 212 -12.80 -0.18 -11.01
N LYS A 213 -12.79 -1.10 -10.05
CA LYS A 213 -12.09 -0.95 -8.78
C LYS A 213 -11.18 -2.12 -8.47
N VAL A 214 -10.17 -1.85 -7.65
CA VAL A 214 -9.38 -2.88 -6.98
C VAL A 214 -9.43 -2.61 -5.48
N TYR A 215 -9.71 -3.65 -4.72
CA TYR A 215 -9.68 -3.62 -3.26
C TYR A 215 -8.44 -4.39 -2.81
N PHE A 216 -7.67 -3.81 -1.90
CA PHE A 216 -6.53 -4.46 -1.26
C PHE A 216 -6.75 -4.42 0.24
N ALA A 217 -6.77 -5.59 0.87
CA ALA A 217 -6.87 -5.72 2.31
C ALA A 217 -5.75 -6.61 2.83
N TYR A 218 -5.25 -6.32 4.03
CA TYR A 218 -4.27 -7.16 4.71
C TYR A 218 -4.43 -7.02 6.22
N ALA A 219 -4.11 -8.10 6.93
CA ALA A 219 -4.04 -8.17 8.37
C ALA A 219 -2.93 -9.15 8.76
N GLY A 220 -2.00 -8.73 9.62
CA GLY A 220 -0.98 -9.62 10.20
C GLY A 220 0.33 -8.94 10.55
#